data_AF-A0A4R5CLV6-F1
#
_entry.id   AF-A0A4R5CLV6-F1
#
_cell.length_a   1.000
_cell.length_b   1.000
_cell.length_c   1.000
_cell.angle_alpha   90.00
_cell.angle_beta   90.00
_cell.angle_gamma   90.00
#
_symmetry.space_group_name_H-M   'P 1'
#
loop_
_entity.id
_entity.type
_entity.pdbx_description
1 polymer ?
#
loop_
_entity_poly.entity_id
_entity_poly.type
_entity_poly.pdbx_seq_one_letter_code
_entity_poly.pdbx_strand_id
1 'polypeptide(L)'
;MGRILGLDLGTNSIGWAVYDKTTNNITDYGVTVFQKKNKTGRINKIKKIKKYLTPFIALITFTIISLIVTFFDKTNWQFWLNISLTGFITCITSQQNKKR
;
A
#
# COMPACT_ATOMS: atom_id res chain seq x y z
N MET A 1 30.11 36.96 -9.76
CA MET A 1 29.74 35.75 -10.53
C MET A 1 28.47 35.18 -9.94
N GLY A 2 27.31 35.54 -10.47
CA GLY A 2 26.03 35.06 -9.95
C GLY A 2 25.17 34.56 -11.10
N ARG A 3 24.94 33.24 -11.13
CA ARG A 3 23.99 32.61 -12.05
C ARG A 3 22.73 32.24 -11.29
N ILE A 4 21.57 32.45 -11.90
CA ILE A 4 20.27 32.09 -11.36
C ILE A 4 19.73 30.93 -12.19
N LEU A 5 19.33 29.84 -11.53
CA LEU A 5 18.64 28.73 -12.16
C LEU A 5 17.13 28.88 -11.93
N GLY A 6 16.37 29.06 -13.00
CA GLY A 6 14.92 28.90 -13.01
C GLY A 6 14.57 27.47 -13.38
N LEU A 7 13.68 26.85 -12.62
CA LEU A 7 13.31 25.44 -12.81
C LEU A 7 11.79 25.29 -12.73
N ASP A 8 11.21 24.64 -13.74
CA ASP A 8 9.78 24.35 -13.83
C ASP A 8 9.55 22.83 -13.78
N LEU A 9 8.80 22.38 -12.77
CA LEU A 9 8.56 20.97 -12.46
C LEU A 9 7.16 20.55 -12.91
N GLY A 10 7.10 19.95 -14.10
CA GLY A 10 5.90 19.29 -14.61
C GLY A 10 5.79 17.84 -14.16
N THR A 11 4.61 17.24 -14.32
CA THR A 11 4.34 15.84 -13.93
C THR A 11 5.25 14.83 -14.62
N ASN A 12 5.70 15.14 -15.83
CA ASN A 12 6.49 14.30 -16.71
C ASN A 12 7.62 15.10 -17.40
N SER A 13 7.95 16.29 -16.92
CA SER A 13 8.93 17.14 -17.57
C SER A 13 9.61 18.05 -16.57
N ILE A 14 10.84 18.42 -16.88
CA ILE A 14 11.61 19.42 -16.15
C ILE A 14 12.11 20.43 -17.16
N GLY A 15 11.67 21.67 -17.03
CA GLY A 15 12.20 22.82 -17.77
C GLY A 15 13.27 23.54 -16.94
N TRP A 16 14.31 24.05 -17.58
CA TRP A 16 15.28 24.92 -16.92
C TRP A 16 15.67 26.11 -17.80
N ALA A 17 16.05 27.19 -17.12
CA ALA A 17 16.73 28.34 -17.72
C ALA A 17 17.81 28.84 -16.76
N VAL A 18 18.99 29.12 -17.30
CA VAL A 18 20.13 29.67 -16.56
C VAL A 18 20.30 31.12 -16.99
N TYR A 19 20.13 32.02 -16.04
CA TYR A 19 20.30 33.45 -16.24
C TYR A 19 21.60 33.93 -15.60
N ASP A 20 22.42 34.65 -16.36
CA ASP A 20 23.66 35.23 -15.84
C ASP A 20 23.45 36.72 -15.54
N LYS A 21 23.61 37.10 -14.27
CA LYS A 21 23.44 38.49 -13.81
C LYS A 21 24.49 39.45 -14.39
N THR A 22 25.62 38.93 -14.86
CA THR A 22 26.72 39.77 -15.36
C THR A 22 26.51 40.20 -16.82
N THR A 23 26.04 39.29 -17.66
CA THR A 23 25.69 39.56 -19.06
C THR A 23 24.24 39.98 -19.24
N ASN A 24 23.45 39.92 -18.16
CA ASN A 24 22.02 40.21 -18.13
C ASN A 24 21.21 39.36 -19.14
N ASN A 25 21.75 38.19 -19.51
CA ASN A 25 21.25 37.33 -20.58
C ASN A 25 21.03 35.89 -20.10
N ILE A 26 20.20 35.15 -20.81
CA ILE A 26 20.00 33.71 -20.61
C ILE A 26 21.15 32.98 -21.31
N THR A 27 21.92 32.20 -20.56
CA THR A 27 23.09 31.47 -21.08
C THR A 27 22.76 30.05 -21.50
N ASP A 28 21.73 29.44 -20.91
CA ASP A 28 21.29 28.08 -21.23
C ASP A 28 19.80 27.93 -20.91
N TYR A 29 19.11 27.11 -21.70
CA TYR A 29 17.71 26.78 -21.47
C TYR A 29 17.37 25.44 -22.12
N GLY A 30 16.44 24.71 -21.53
CA GLY A 30 16.05 23.43 -22.07
C GLY A 30 14.83 22.84 -21.37
N VAL A 31 14.38 21.74 -21.95
CA VAL A 31 13.34 20.91 -21.35
C VAL A 31 13.71 19.46 -21.52
N THR A 32 13.54 18.68 -20.45
CA THR A 32 13.60 17.23 -20.52
C THR A 32 12.22 16.69 -20.28
N VAL A 33 11.74 15.83 -21.18
CA VAL A 33 10.44 15.16 -21.07
C VAL A 33 10.67 13.67 -20.81
N PHE A 34 10.03 13.16 -19.76
CA PHE A 34 10.09 11.78 -19.34
C PHE A 34 8.77 11.09 -19.67
N GLN A 35 8.83 9.92 -20.29
CA GLN A 35 7.63 9.10 -20.44
C GLN A 35 7.24 8.50 -19.09
N LYS A 36 6.00 8.78 -18.65
CA LYS A 36 5.44 8.17 -17.45
C LYS A 36 5.28 6.67 -17.68
N LYS A 37 6.23 5.87 -17.20
CA LYS A 37 6.00 4.43 -17.06
C LYS A 37 4.82 4.26 -16.12
N ASN A 38 3.73 3.69 -16.62
CA ASN A 38 2.50 3.44 -15.87
C ASN A 38 2.76 2.51 -14.66
N LYS A 39 3.23 3.06 -13.55
CA LYS A 39 3.32 2.36 -12.25
C LYS A 39 1.93 2.04 -11.67
N THR A 40 0.87 2.57 -12.27
CA THR A 40 -0.55 2.39 -11.88
C THR A 40 -0.95 0.92 -11.82
N GLY A 41 -0.49 0.08 -12.76
CA GLY A 41 -0.79 -1.36 -12.73
C GLY A 41 -0.22 -2.08 -11.50
N ARG A 42 0.98 -1.71 -11.04
CA ARG A 42 1.64 -2.35 -9.88
C ARG A 42 1.01 -1.92 -8.56
N ILE A 43 0.66 -0.64 -8.43
CA ILE A 43 0.02 -0.09 -7.22
C ILE A 43 -1.40 -0.63 -7.06
N ASN A 44 -2.17 -0.74 -8.14
CA ASN A 44 -3.54 -1.28 -8.10
C ASN A 44 -3.56 -2.77 -7.75
N LYS A 45 -2.59 -3.57 -8.23
CA LYS A 45 -2.45 -4.98 -7.83
C LYS A 45 -2.16 -5.12 -6.33
N ILE A 46 -1.26 -4.31 -5.78
CA ILE A 46 -0.92 -4.34 -4.34
C ILE A 46 -2.12 -3.92 -3.48
N LYS A 47 -2.84 -2.85 -3.86
CA LYS A 47 -4.06 -2.42 -3.17
C LYS A 47 -5.14 -3.50 -3.20
N LYS A 48 -5.31 -4.17 -4.34
CA LYS A 48 -6.26 -5.28 -4.50
C LYS A 48 -5.90 -6.45 -3.59
N ILE A 49 -4.62 -6.86 -3.54
CA ILE A 49 -4.14 -7.94 -2.65
C ILE A 49 -4.35 -7.58 -1.16
N LYS A 50 -4.00 -6.36 -0.74
CA LYS A 50 -4.21 -5.89 0.65
C LYS A 50 -5.68 -5.90 1.06
N LYS A 51 -6.60 -5.58 0.14
CA LYS A 51 -8.06 -5.61 0.39
C LYS A 51 -8.57 -7.01 0.75
N TYR A 52 -7.95 -8.07 0.22
CA TYR A 52 -8.35 -9.45 0.52
C TYR A 52 -7.57 -10.08 1.69
N LEU A 53 -6.35 -9.61 1.97
CA LEU A 53 -5.55 -10.10 3.10
C LEU A 53 -6.01 -9.55 4.46
N THR A 54 -6.47 -8.30 4.49
CA THR A 54 -6.94 -7.64 5.72
C THR A 54 -8.08 -8.39 6.44
N PRO A 55 -9.19 -8.81 5.79
CA PRO A 55 -10.24 -9.55 6.48
C PRO A 55 -9.79 -10.95 6.92
N PHE A 56 -8.87 -11.58 6.18
CA PHE A 56 -8.36 -12.91 6.53
C PHE A 56 -7.49 -12.89 7.79
N ILE A 57 -6.61 -11.88 7.91
CA ILE A 57 -5.79 -11.68 9.11
C ILE A 57 -6.69 -11.38 10.31
N ALA A 58 -7.72 -10.53 10.13
CA ALA A 58 -8.69 -10.23 11.19
C ALA A 58 -9.41 -11.48 11.70
N LEU A 59 -9.80 -12.39 10.80
CA LEU A 59 -10.45 -13.64 11.16
C LEU A 59 -9.53 -14.55 11.99
N ILE A 60 -8.26 -14.69 11.58
CA ILE A 60 -7.27 -15.46 12.34
C ILE A 60 -7.08 -14.87 13.74
N THR A 61 -6.89 -13.55 13.84
CA THR A 61 -6.72 -12.90 15.14
C THR A 61 -7.94 -13.10 16.05
N PHE A 62 -9.15 -13.01 15.49
CA PHE A 62 -10.39 -13.27 16.24
C PHE A 62 -10.44 -14.70 16.77
N THR A 63 -10.09 -15.70 15.95
CA THR A 63 -10.08 -17.11 16.38
C THR A 63 -9.09 -17.37 17.52
N ILE A 64 -7.89 -16.78 17.47
CA ILE A 64 -6.88 -16.92 18.51
C ILE A 64 -7.37 -16.28 19.82
N ILE A 65 -7.98 -15.10 19.75
CA ILE A 65 -8.53 -14.43 20.92
C ILE A 65 -9.65 -15.28 21.54
N SER A 66 -10.59 -15.77 20.73
CA SER A 66 -11.66 -16.65 21.23
C SER A 66 -11.11 -17.91 21.89
N LEU A 67 -10.04 -18.50 21.35
CA LEU A 67 -9.36 -19.64 21.97
C LEU A 67 -8.74 -19.26 23.32
N ILE A 68 -8.09 -18.10 23.44
CA ILE A 68 -7.53 -17.64 24.72
C ILE A 68 -8.63 -17.46 25.76
N VAL A 69 -9.77 -16.87 25.39
CA VAL A 69 -10.89 -16.62 26.29
C VAL A 69 -11.46 -17.93 26.88
N THR A 70 -11.38 -19.06 26.17
CA THR A 70 -11.80 -20.37 26.71
C THR A 70 -11.11 -20.73 28.02
N PHE A 71 -9.86 -20.30 28.21
CA PHE A 71 -9.10 -20.63 29.41
C PHE A 71 -9.51 -19.77 30.61
N PHE A 72 -10.01 -18.56 30.38
CA PHE A 72 -10.41 -17.59 31.41
C PHE A 72 -11.86 -17.73 31.83
N ASP A 73 -12.80 -17.89 30.88
CA ASP A 73 -14.22 -18.03 31.20
C ASP A 73 -14.58 -19.50 31.47
N LYS A 74 -14.41 -19.93 32.73
CA LYS A 74 -14.73 -21.29 33.17
C LYS A 74 -16.22 -21.63 33.13
N THR A 75 -17.10 -20.63 33.08
CA THR A 75 -18.55 -20.85 33.07
C THR A 75 -19.03 -21.14 31.65
N ASN A 76 -18.54 -20.41 30.66
CA ASN A 76 -18.97 -20.54 29.26
C ASN A 76 -17.88 -21.08 28.33
N TRP A 77 -16.88 -21.81 28.86
CA TRP A 77 -15.72 -22.27 28.07
C TRP A 77 -16.11 -23.05 26.80
N GLN A 78 -17.21 -23.81 26.85
CA GLN A 78 -17.73 -24.57 25.70
C GLN A 78 -18.18 -23.65 24.55
N PHE A 79 -18.83 -22.53 24.87
CA PHE A 79 -19.26 -21.54 23.88
C PHE A 79 -18.07 -20.91 23.15
N TRP A 80 -17.07 -20.48 23.91
CA TRP A 80 -15.85 -19.87 23.36
C TRP A 80 -15.04 -20.87 22.51
N LEU A 81 -15.02 -22.15 22.91
CA LEU A 81 -14.33 -23.20 22.17
C LEU A 81 -15.03 -23.48 20.85
N ASN A 82 -16.36 -23.54 20.85
CA ASN A 82 -17.16 -23.72 19.64
C ASN A 82 -16.93 -22.56 18.65
N ILE A 83 -16.91 -21.31 19.12
CA ILE A 83 -16.60 -20.14 18.26
C ILE A 83 -15.22 -20.27 17.63
N SER A 84 -14.20 -20.64 18.41
CA SER A 84 -12.84 -20.83 17.92
C SER A 84 -12.79 -21.94 16.85
N LEU A 85 -13.46 -23.07 17.10
CA LEU A 85 -13.48 -24.21 16.17
C LEU A 85 -14.18 -23.86 14.85
N THR A 86 -15.34 -23.20 14.93
CA THR A 86 -16.08 -22.73 13.75
C THR A 86 -15.28 -21.72 12.95
N GLY A 87 -14.59 -20.77 13.61
CA GLY A 87 -13.73 -19.82 12.92
C GLY A 87 -12.52 -20.51 12.26
N PHE A 88 -11.95 -21.55 12.88
CA PHE A 88 -10.89 -22.36 12.27
C PHE A 88 -11.36 -23.12 11.03
N ILE A 89 -12.53 -23.76 11.08
CA ILE A 89 -13.13 -24.42 9.92
C ILE A 89 -13.38 -23.39 8.80
N THR A 90 -13.92 -22.22 9.13
CA THR A 90 -14.18 -21.14 8.18
C THR A 90 -12.88 -20.67 7.49
N CYS A 91 -11.77 -20.58 8.22
CA CYS A 91 -10.44 -20.31 7.67
C CYS A 91 -10.02 -21.34 6.61
N ILE A 92 -10.17 -22.64 6.92
CA ILE A 92 -9.82 -23.73 6.00
C ILE A 92 -10.72 -23.69 4.76
N THR A 93 -12.04 -23.58 4.94
CA THR A 93 -13.00 -23.53 3.83
C THR A 93 -12.75 -22.32 2.92
N SER A 94 -12.44 -21.15 3.49
CA SER A 94 -12.08 -19.95 2.73
C SER A 94 -10.81 -20.15 1.89
N GLN A 95 -9.79 -20.84 2.43
CA GLN A 95 -8.58 -21.16 1.67
C GLN A 95 -8.83 -22.18 0.56
N GLN A 96 -9.70 -23.17 0.78
CA GLN A 96 -10.06 -24.15 -0.25
C GLN A 96 -10.81 -23.49 -1.41
N ASN A 97 -11.76 -22.60 -1.13
CA ASN A 97 -12.50 -21.86 -2.16
C ASN A 97 -11.63 -20.92 -2.99
N LYS A 98 -10.47 -20.50 -2.47
CA LYS A 98 -9.52 -19.66 -3.22
C LYS A 98 -8.64 -20.46 -4.21
N LYS A 99 -8.59 -21.79 -4.07
CA LYS A 99 -7.80 -22.69 -4.93
C LYS A 99 -8.61 -23.32 -6.07
N ARG A 100 -9.94 -23.22 -6.04
CA ARG A 100 -10.84 -23.55 -7.15
C ARG A 100 -11.09 -22.31 -8.00
#